data_AF-A0A6P9AAI2-F1
#
_entry.id   AF-A0A6P9AAI2-F1
#
_cell.length_a   1.000
_cell.length_b   1.000
_cell.length_c   1.000
_cell.angle_alpha   90.00
_cell.angle_beta   90.00
_cell.angle_gamma   90.00
#
_symmetry.space_group_name_H-M   'P 1'
#
loop_
_entity.id
_entity.type
_entity.pdbx_description
1 polymer ?
#
loop_
_entity_poly.entity_id
_entity_poly.type
_entity_poly.pdbx_seq_one_letter_code
_entity_poly.pdbx_strand_id
1 'polypeptide(L)'
;MYGGQTANASSADNGGGGGGGDGGGSGGGGGNRPDGFGDTSSAWVLREMPKWVKNRYDAVMQLPIFITENGIHAEGDSKLDDWDMRAVYCSAFLRKMIAGINDDGTRVFGYTLWSFIDTFEFHSYSNWGVVYVDYDSGSLDRTKKASWTFFRRVMDSRVVPLVEAGSTPFPAPSGSAAFQCSILLTFTAFLFARRWQ
;
A
#
# COMPACT_ATOMS: atom_id res chain seq x y z
N MET A 1 38.00 4.22 -59.84
CA MET A 1 37.82 5.65 -59.52
C MET A 1 36.33 5.88 -59.27
N TYR A 2 35.97 6.37 -58.08
CA TYR A 2 34.63 6.68 -57.54
C TYR A 2 33.60 5.51 -57.48
N GLY A 3 32.95 5.12 -56.37
CA GLY A 3 32.83 5.64 -55.00
C GLY A 3 31.36 5.83 -54.60
N GLY A 4 30.78 4.90 -53.79
CA GLY A 4 29.60 5.05 -52.88
C GLY A 4 28.19 5.12 -53.51
N GLN A 5 27.26 4.17 -53.28
CA GLN A 5 26.35 3.96 -52.09
C GLN A 5 25.33 5.11 -51.87
N THR A 6 24.04 4.95 -51.53
CA THR A 6 23.09 3.83 -51.28
C THR A 6 21.65 4.40 -51.20
N ALA A 7 20.67 3.49 -51.23
CA ALA A 7 19.21 3.61 -51.30
C ALA A 7 18.45 4.41 -50.21
N ASN A 8 17.19 4.80 -50.51
CA ASN A 8 16.00 4.27 -49.81
C ASN A 8 14.66 4.59 -50.54
N ALA A 9 13.78 3.60 -50.62
CA ALA A 9 12.38 3.67 -51.07
C ALA A 9 11.54 2.93 -50.00
N SER A 10 10.72 3.64 -49.22
CA SER A 10 9.28 3.92 -49.43
C SER A 10 8.33 2.74 -49.11
N SER A 11 7.37 3.03 -48.21
CA SER A 11 5.96 2.58 -48.17
C SER A 11 5.68 1.08 -48.07
N ALA A 12 4.55 0.59 -47.58
CA ALA A 12 3.45 1.01 -46.72
C ALA A 12 2.53 -0.23 -46.67
N ASP A 13 1.66 -0.28 -45.66
CA ASP A 13 0.31 -0.85 -45.73
C ASP A 13 0.12 -2.38 -45.77
N ASN A 14 -0.63 -2.92 -44.80
CA ASN A 14 -2.05 -3.20 -45.03
C ASN A 14 -2.78 -3.62 -43.75
N GLY A 15 -4.04 -3.21 -43.67
CA GLY A 15 -4.87 -3.24 -42.47
C GLY A 15 -5.67 -4.51 -42.22
N GLY A 16 -6.57 -4.40 -41.23
CA GLY A 16 -7.83 -5.14 -41.19
C GLY A 16 -8.13 -5.89 -39.88
N GLY A 17 -9.35 -5.67 -39.37
CA GLY A 17 -10.08 -6.70 -38.60
C GLY A 17 -10.29 -6.39 -37.12
N GLY A 18 -11.56 -6.21 -36.73
CA GLY A 18 -11.98 -5.85 -35.39
C GLY A 18 -11.99 -6.98 -34.35
N GLY A 19 -12.46 -6.61 -33.16
CA GLY A 19 -12.74 -7.52 -32.05
C GLY A 19 -12.64 -6.77 -30.73
N GLY A 20 -13.76 -6.61 -30.03
CA GLY A 20 -13.77 -6.18 -28.64
C GLY A 20 -12.92 -7.13 -27.79
N GLY A 21 -12.13 -6.58 -26.88
CA GLY A 21 -11.27 -7.34 -25.99
C GLY A 21 -11.17 -6.61 -24.65
N ASP A 22 -11.75 -7.23 -23.64
CA ASP A 22 -11.61 -6.84 -22.24
C ASP A 22 -10.13 -6.83 -21.86
N GLY A 23 -9.60 -5.64 -21.53
CA GLY A 23 -8.21 -5.43 -21.16
C GLY A 23 -7.89 -5.91 -19.75
N GLY A 24 -8.14 -7.19 -19.46
CA GLY A 24 -7.55 -7.91 -18.34
C GLY A 24 -6.21 -8.51 -18.79
N GLY A 25 -5.10 -7.95 -18.30
CA GLY A 25 -3.79 -8.57 -18.48
C GLY A 25 -2.62 -7.60 -18.47
N SER A 26 -2.02 -7.40 -17.31
CA SER A 26 -0.56 -7.36 -17.24
C SER A 26 -0.11 -8.46 -16.28
N GLY A 27 0.20 -9.62 -16.86
CA GLY A 27 1.08 -10.58 -16.24
C GLY A 27 2.42 -9.90 -16.01
N GLY A 28 2.63 -9.41 -14.79
CA GLY A 28 3.94 -9.01 -14.31
C GLY A 28 4.74 -10.27 -14.00
N GLY A 29 5.49 -10.73 -15.00
CA GLY A 29 6.35 -11.90 -14.89
C GLY A 29 7.20 -11.85 -13.63
N GLY A 30 7.17 -12.95 -12.87
CA GLY A 30 8.13 -13.21 -11.82
C GLY A 30 9.54 -13.12 -12.40
N GLY A 31 10.27 -12.09 -12.00
CA GLY A 31 11.70 -12.04 -12.22
C GLY A 31 12.34 -13.16 -11.43
N ASN A 32 12.89 -14.15 -12.13
CA ASN A 32 13.77 -15.19 -11.60
C ASN A 32 15.06 -14.57 -11.04
N ARG A 33 14.96 -13.89 -9.90
CA ARG A 33 16.09 -13.60 -9.04
C ARG A 33 16.10 -14.65 -7.93
N PRO A 34 17.21 -15.36 -7.68
CA PRO A 34 17.32 -16.32 -6.57
C PRO A 34 17.01 -15.70 -5.19
N ASP A 35 17.01 -14.36 -5.12
CA ASP A 35 16.95 -13.49 -3.95
C ASP A 35 15.90 -12.36 -4.07
N GLY A 36 15.11 -12.31 -5.15
CA GLY A 36 14.27 -11.14 -5.45
C GLY A 36 12.83 -11.29 -5.01
N PHE A 37 12.41 -10.48 -4.03
CA PHE A 37 11.03 -10.02 -3.96
C PHE A 37 10.66 -9.44 -5.35
N GLY A 38 9.42 -9.60 -5.80
CA GLY A 38 8.97 -9.06 -7.10
C GLY A 38 9.09 -7.53 -7.19
N ASP A 39 8.20 -6.88 -7.92
CA ASP A 39 8.13 -5.42 -7.87
C ASP A 39 7.81 -4.94 -6.43
N THR A 40 8.78 -4.32 -5.76
CA THR A 40 8.65 -3.83 -4.37
C THR A 40 7.68 -2.66 -4.25
N SER A 41 7.37 -2.00 -5.37
CA SER A 41 6.32 -0.97 -5.43
C SER A 41 4.92 -1.58 -5.59
N SER A 42 4.83 -2.88 -5.85
CA SER A 42 3.56 -3.59 -6.00
C SER A 42 3.03 -4.11 -4.67
N ALA A 43 1.70 -4.10 -4.52
CA ALA A 43 1.01 -4.67 -3.35
C ALA A 43 1.35 -6.14 -3.09
N TRP A 44 1.77 -6.88 -4.12
CA TRP A 44 2.21 -8.27 -3.99
C TRP A 44 3.37 -8.45 -3.01
N VAL A 45 4.19 -7.42 -2.78
CA VAL A 45 5.33 -7.51 -1.85
C VAL A 45 4.91 -7.90 -0.43
N LEU A 46 3.75 -7.44 0.05
CA LEU A 46 3.24 -7.82 1.38
C LEU A 46 2.68 -9.24 1.45
N ARG A 47 2.54 -9.92 0.31
CA ARG A 47 2.23 -11.35 0.24
C ARG A 47 3.51 -12.17 0.12
N GLU A 48 4.37 -11.79 -0.83
CA GLU A 48 5.56 -12.55 -1.20
C GLU A 48 6.68 -12.47 -0.15
N MET A 49 6.89 -11.32 0.49
CA MET A 49 7.98 -11.19 1.48
C MET A 49 7.73 -12.07 2.71
N PRO A 50 6.56 -12.04 3.38
CA PRO A 50 6.29 -12.95 4.48
C PRO A 50 6.35 -14.43 4.08
N LYS A 51 5.93 -14.75 2.84
CA LYS A 51 5.99 -16.11 2.28
C LYS A 51 7.42 -16.58 2.08
N TRP A 52 8.30 -15.71 1.59
CA TRP A 52 9.72 -16.00 1.45
C TRP A 52 10.37 -16.25 2.82
N VAL A 53 10.12 -15.37 3.80
CA VAL A 53 10.62 -15.53 5.18
C VAL A 53 10.16 -16.86 5.76
N LYS A 54 8.87 -17.19 5.60
CA LYS A 54 8.32 -18.49 5.98
C LYS A 54 9.09 -19.63 5.30
N ASN A 55 9.14 -19.67 3.96
CA ASN A 55 9.79 -20.77 3.25
C ASN A 55 11.28 -20.94 3.63
N ARG A 56 11.96 -19.85 4.02
CA ARG A 56 13.37 -19.86 4.39
C ARG A 56 13.65 -20.31 5.82
N TYR A 57 12.76 -20.02 6.77
CA TYR A 57 13.04 -20.15 8.21
C TYR A 57 12.00 -20.98 8.99
N ASP A 58 10.83 -21.26 8.42
CA ASP A 58 9.68 -21.85 9.14
C ASP A 58 9.93 -23.32 9.53
N ALA A 59 10.75 -24.05 8.76
CA ALA A 59 11.14 -25.43 9.05
C ALA A 59 11.83 -25.62 10.42
N VAL A 60 12.39 -24.54 10.98
CA VAL A 60 13.11 -24.58 12.26
C VAL A 60 12.45 -23.71 13.32
N MET A 61 11.97 -22.51 12.95
CA MET A 61 11.63 -21.48 13.94
C MET A 61 10.16 -21.07 13.99
N GLN A 62 9.34 -21.47 13.02
CA GLN A 62 7.95 -21.02 12.88
C GLN A 62 7.75 -19.52 13.14
N LEU A 63 8.53 -18.67 12.47
CA LEU A 63 8.70 -17.27 12.87
C LEU A 63 7.41 -16.45 12.72
N PRO A 64 6.89 -15.84 13.81
CA PRO A 64 5.84 -14.83 13.70
C PRO A 64 6.41 -13.54 13.10
N ILE A 65 5.67 -12.92 12.19
CA ILE A 65 6.10 -11.73 11.44
C ILE A 65 5.27 -10.53 11.87
N PHE A 66 5.96 -9.44 12.22
CA PHE A 66 5.36 -8.13 12.48
C PHE A 66 5.85 -7.16 11.41
N ILE A 67 4.94 -6.58 10.63
CA ILE A 67 5.30 -5.55 9.65
C ILE A 67 5.37 -4.21 10.39
N THR A 68 6.59 -3.71 10.59
CA THR A 68 6.83 -2.48 11.36
C THR A 68 6.54 -1.22 10.55
N GLU A 69 6.72 -1.25 9.23
CA GLU A 69 6.52 -0.08 8.39
C GLU A 69 6.00 -0.48 7.02
N ASN A 70 4.95 0.19 6.59
CA ASN A 70 4.46 0.21 5.22
C ASN A 70 3.61 1.46 5.02
N GLY A 71 3.74 2.12 3.87
CA GLY A 71 3.03 3.35 3.59
C GLY A 71 3.44 3.95 2.25
N ILE A 72 2.83 5.08 1.92
CA ILE A 72 3.13 5.84 0.71
C ILE A 72 3.15 7.34 1.03
N HIS A 73 4.11 8.03 0.43
CA HIS A 73 4.23 9.48 0.44
C HIS A 73 3.16 10.09 -0.48
N ALA A 74 2.40 11.08 0.02
CA ALA A 74 1.52 11.86 -0.85
C ALA A 74 2.33 12.94 -1.57
N GLU A 75 2.38 12.88 -2.90
CA GLU A 75 3.09 13.84 -3.75
C GLU A 75 2.21 15.05 -4.10
N GLY A 76 2.81 16.23 -4.21
CA GLY A 76 2.15 17.47 -4.65
C GLY A 76 1.46 18.26 -3.52
N ASP A 77 0.55 19.15 -3.90
CA ASP A 77 -0.18 20.06 -3.00
C ASP A 77 -1.33 19.39 -2.23
N SER A 78 -1.53 18.09 -2.41
CA SER A 78 -2.55 17.24 -1.79
C SER A 78 -2.25 16.92 -0.31
N LYS A 79 -1.94 17.97 0.48
CA LYS A 79 -1.58 17.84 1.92
C LYS A 79 -2.68 17.19 2.77
N LEU A 80 -3.95 17.38 2.38
CA LEU A 80 -5.12 16.85 3.08
C LEU A 80 -5.93 15.83 2.28
N ASP A 81 -5.91 15.94 0.94
CA ASP A 81 -6.69 15.09 0.04
C ASP A 81 -5.80 14.02 -0.61
N ASP A 82 -5.51 12.99 0.17
CA ASP A 82 -4.60 11.90 -0.22
C ASP A 82 -5.31 10.56 -0.39
N TRP A 83 -6.63 10.58 -0.58
CA TRP A 83 -7.44 9.38 -0.64
C TRP A 83 -6.99 8.43 -1.75
N ASP A 84 -6.94 8.96 -2.98
CA ASP A 84 -6.60 8.18 -4.17
C ASP A 84 -5.17 7.65 -4.16
N MET A 85 -4.28 8.26 -3.38
CA MET A 85 -2.92 7.76 -3.20
C MET A 85 -2.87 6.77 -2.03
N ARG A 86 -3.13 7.22 -0.81
CA ARG A 86 -2.85 6.45 0.40
C ARG A 86 -3.91 5.41 0.71
N ALA A 87 -5.20 5.73 0.56
CA ALA A 87 -6.25 4.74 0.85
C ALA A 87 -6.26 3.62 -0.18
N VAL A 88 -6.07 3.94 -1.46
CA VAL A 88 -5.93 2.94 -2.54
C VAL A 88 -4.70 2.06 -2.33
N TYR A 89 -3.53 2.67 -2.07
CA TYR A 89 -2.30 1.94 -1.76
C TYR A 89 -2.50 0.98 -0.58
N CYS A 90 -2.94 1.50 0.57
CA CYS A 90 -3.09 0.67 1.78
C CYS A 90 -4.17 -0.39 1.63
N SER A 91 -5.26 -0.12 0.91
CA SER A 91 -6.28 -1.13 0.58
C SER A 91 -5.65 -2.29 -0.20
N ALA A 92 -4.91 -1.99 -1.27
CA ALA A 92 -4.28 -3.02 -2.10
C ALA A 92 -3.24 -3.84 -1.30
N PHE A 93 -2.34 -3.16 -0.59
CA PHE A 93 -1.26 -3.78 0.18
C PHE A 93 -1.79 -4.67 1.32
N LEU A 94 -2.71 -4.15 2.14
CA LEU A 94 -3.28 -4.92 3.25
C LEU A 94 -4.12 -6.11 2.77
N ARG A 95 -4.83 -5.99 1.64
CA ARG A 95 -5.57 -7.12 1.04
C ARG A 95 -4.62 -8.23 0.59
N LYS A 96 -3.46 -7.90 0.03
CA LYS A 96 -2.44 -8.89 -0.35
C LYS A 96 -1.78 -9.53 0.87
N MET A 97 -1.50 -8.75 1.92
CA MET A 97 -1.06 -9.28 3.20
C MET A 97 -2.05 -10.32 3.76
N ILE A 98 -3.34 -9.97 3.81
CA ILE A 98 -4.40 -10.88 4.29
C ILE A 98 -4.50 -12.13 3.42
N ALA A 99 -4.38 -11.99 2.09
CA ALA A 99 -4.34 -13.14 1.19
C ALA A 99 -3.13 -14.05 1.48
N GLY A 100 -1.96 -13.49 1.81
CA GLY A 100 -0.80 -14.29 2.24
C GLY A 100 -1.04 -15.06 3.54
N ILE A 101 -1.73 -14.43 4.50
CA ILE A 101 -2.11 -15.09 5.76
C ILE A 101 -3.07 -16.26 5.48
N ASN A 102 -4.12 -16.01 4.70
CA ASN A 102 -5.19 -16.98 4.49
C ASN A 102 -4.82 -18.09 3.49
N ASP A 103 -4.15 -17.75 2.39
CA ASP A 103 -3.92 -18.67 1.27
C ASP A 103 -2.55 -19.35 1.35
N ASP A 104 -1.52 -18.66 1.86
CA ASP A 104 -0.13 -19.16 1.92
C ASP A 104 0.31 -19.58 3.34
N GLY A 105 -0.54 -19.34 4.34
CA GLY A 105 -0.28 -19.66 5.75
C GLY A 105 0.87 -18.84 6.34
N THR A 106 1.08 -17.61 5.89
CA THR A 106 2.12 -16.74 6.47
C THR A 106 1.69 -16.27 7.86
N ARG A 107 2.63 -16.31 8.82
CA ARG A 107 2.37 -16.00 10.22
C ARG A 107 2.51 -14.50 10.53
N VAL A 108 1.85 -13.64 9.76
CA VAL A 108 1.82 -12.21 10.05
C VAL A 108 0.82 -11.95 11.19
N PHE A 109 1.31 -11.42 12.32
CA PHE A 109 0.48 -11.17 13.51
C PHE A 109 0.24 -9.70 13.81
N GLY A 110 0.96 -8.79 13.15
CA GLY A 110 0.81 -7.36 13.34
C GLY A 110 1.33 -6.54 12.17
N TYR A 111 0.82 -5.32 12.09
CA TYR A 111 1.11 -4.34 11.05
C TYR A 111 1.04 -2.94 11.66
N THR A 112 2.02 -2.10 11.34
CA THR A 112 2.01 -0.67 11.64
C THR A 112 2.16 0.14 10.35
N LEU A 113 1.28 1.13 10.22
CA LEU A 113 1.31 2.09 9.12
C LEU A 113 2.45 3.09 9.34
N TRP A 114 3.20 3.35 8.28
CA TRP A 114 4.08 4.52 8.21
C TRP A 114 3.39 5.64 7.42
N SER A 115 3.01 6.77 8.04
CA SER A 115 3.16 7.12 9.46
C SER A 115 1.85 7.63 10.05
N PHE A 116 1.83 7.82 11.38
CA PHE A 116 0.66 8.36 12.07
C PHE A 116 0.47 9.86 11.79
N ILE A 117 1.53 10.65 11.97
CA ILE A 117 1.60 12.08 11.66
C ILE A 117 2.63 12.31 10.56
N ASP A 118 2.51 13.42 9.84
CA ASP A 118 3.59 13.87 8.97
C ASP A 118 4.90 13.99 9.74
N THR A 119 6.00 13.66 9.07
CA THR A 119 7.32 13.46 9.69
C THR A 119 8.37 14.34 9.01
N PHE A 120 9.47 14.54 9.73
CA PHE A 120 10.73 14.93 9.11
C PHE A 120 11.39 13.66 8.55
N GLU A 121 11.31 13.48 7.24
CA GLU A 121 11.76 12.28 6.54
C GLU A 121 13.22 12.47 6.07
N PHE A 122 14.14 12.34 7.03
CA PHE A 122 15.60 12.44 6.88
C PHE A 122 16.15 13.81 6.44
N HIS A 123 15.58 14.45 5.41
CA HIS A 123 16.07 15.69 4.80
C HIS A 123 15.00 16.78 4.71
N SER A 124 13.72 16.43 4.74
CA SER A 124 12.61 17.38 4.59
C SER A 124 11.37 16.93 5.36
N TYR A 125 10.51 17.89 5.71
CA TYR A 125 9.15 17.58 6.14
C TYR A 125 8.37 16.98 4.98
N SER A 126 7.75 15.82 5.20
CA SER A 126 7.16 14.99 4.15
C SER A 126 5.79 14.44 4.55
N ASN A 127 4.93 14.23 3.54
CA ASN A 127 3.51 13.89 3.72
C ASN A 127 3.26 12.38 3.84
N TRP A 128 3.90 11.72 4.81
CA TRP A 128 3.71 10.28 5.09
C TRP A 128 2.53 9.98 6.02
N GLY A 129 2.16 10.97 6.83
CA GLY A 129 1.17 10.81 7.89
C GLY A 129 -0.25 10.70 7.36
N VAL A 130 -1.08 9.94 8.09
CA VAL A 130 -2.55 10.03 7.98
C VAL A 130 -3.12 11.26 8.68
N VAL A 131 -2.29 11.93 9.48
CA VAL A 131 -2.56 13.22 10.10
C VAL A 131 -1.54 14.22 9.58
N TYR A 132 -2.06 15.26 8.93
CA TYR A 132 -1.29 16.42 8.49
C TYR A 132 -0.76 17.21 9.68
N VAL A 133 0.46 17.73 9.55
CA VAL A 133 1.05 18.69 10.50
C VAL A 133 1.40 19.97 9.75
N ASP A 134 0.91 21.11 10.25
CA ASP A 134 1.24 22.42 9.68
C ASP A 134 2.63 22.89 10.12
N TYR A 135 3.62 22.58 9.28
CA TYR A 135 4.99 23.06 9.41
C TYR A 135 5.22 24.44 8.78
N ASP A 136 4.33 24.88 7.88
CA ASP A 136 4.52 26.09 7.09
C ASP A 136 4.25 27.35 7.92
N SER A 137 3.17 27.34 8.72
CA SER A 137 2.86 28.45 9.62
C SER A 137 3.64 28.40 10.95
N GLY A 138 4.22 27.25 11.27
CA GLY A 138 4.85 26.97 12.56
C GLY A 138 3.86 26.71 13.70
N SER A 139 2.54 26.67 13.43
CA SER A 139 1.51 26.34 14.44
C SER A 139 1.63 24.90 14.96
N LEU A 140 2.14 24.00 14.12
CA LEU A 140 2.15 22.55 14.35
C LEU A 140 0.74 21.99 14.56
N ASP A 141 -0.28 22.62 13.99
CA ASP A 141 -1.65 22.13 14.05
C ASP A 141 -1.79 20.80 13.33
N ARG A 142 -2.64 19.92 13.87
CA ARG A 142 -2.84 18.55 13.36
C ARG A 142 -4.21 18.40 12.75
N THR A 143 -4.26 18.01 11.47
CA THR A 143 -5.51 17.81 10.74
C THR A 143 -5.58 16.40 10.17
N LYS A 144 -6.69 15.70 10.38
CA LYS A 144 -6.90 14.35 9.80
C LYS A 144 -7.02 14.48 8.28
N LYS A 145 -6.24 13.69 7.55
CA LYS A 145 -6.32 13.65 6.08
C LYS A 145 -7.45 12.75 5.61
N ALA A 146 -7.81 12.79 4.32
CA ALA A 146 -8.90 12.01 3.76
C ALA A 146 -8.75 10.49 4.03
N SER A 147 -7.54 9.96 3.88
CA SER A 147 -7.20 8.56 4.19
C SER A 147 -7.43 8.15 5.64
N TRP A 148 -7.55 9.08 6.60
CA TRP A 148 -7.93 8.77 7.99
C TRP A 148 -9.22 7.93 8.06
N THR A 149 -10.18 8.22 7.19
CA THR A 149 -11.48 7.55 7.16
C THR A 149 -11.35 6.06 6.79
N PHE A 150 -10.39 5.71 5.92
CA PHE A 150 -10.04 4.33 5.60
C PHE A 150 -9.51 3.58 6.83
N PHE A 151 -8.49 4.12 7.51
CA PHE A 151 -7.91 3.46 8.68
C PHE A 151 -8.91 3.33 9.82
N ARG A 152 -9.75 4.34 10.02
CA ARG A 152 -10.85 4.27 10.99
C ARG A 152 -11.81 3.13 10.67
N ARG A 153 -12.26 3.02 9.41
CA ARG A 153 -13.12 1.92 8.95
C ARG A 153 -12.49 0.56 9.20
N VAL A 154 -11.21 0.40 8.91
CA VAL A 154 -10.47 -0.86 9.16
C VAL A 154 -10.41 -1.18 10.65
N MET A 155 -10.14 -0.20 11.50
CA MET A 155 -10.10 -0.40 12.95
C MET A 155 -11.47 -0.78 13.51
N ASP A 156 -12.53 -0.10 13.09
CA ASP A 156 -13.89 -0.32 13.58
C ASP A 156 -14.47 -1.66 13.10
N SER A 157 -14.27 -1.99 11.82
CA SER A 157 -14.87 -3.20 11.20
C SER A 157 -13.98 -4.45 11.29
N ARG A 158 -12.68 -4.27 11.55
CA ARG A 158 -11.67 -5.34 11.46
C ARG A 158 -11.61 -6.03 10.09
N VAL A 159 -12.07 -5.33 9.05
CA VAL A 159 -12.07 -5.77 7.65
C VAL A 159 -11.38 -4.72 6.81
N VAL A 160 -10.56 -5.16 5.86
CA VAL A 160 -9.91 -4.26 4.89
C VAL A 160 -10.84 -4.07 3.69
N PRO A 161 -11.45 -2.89 3.50
CA PRO A 161 -12.33 -2.64 2.37
C PRO A 161 -11.53 -2.51 1.07
N LEU A 162 -12.17 -2.82 -0.06
CA LEU A 162 -11.67 -2.39 -1.37
C LEU A 162 -11.80 -0.87 -1.47
N VAL A 163 -10.75 -0.21 -1.94
CA VAL A 163 -10.77 1.20 -2.32
C VAL A 163 -10.26 1.29 -3.75
N GLU A 164 -11.09 1.83 -4.64
CA GLU A 164 -10.76 2.06 -6.04
C GLU A 164 -10.33 3.50 -6.24
N ALA A 165 -9.42 3.75 -7.19
CA ALA A 165 -9.03 5.10 -7.54
C ALA A 165 -10.23 5.89 -8.08
N GLY A 166 -10.37 7.15 -7.66
CA GLY A 166 -11.50 8.02 -7.98
C GLY A 166 -12.75 7.76 -7.12
N SER A 167 -12.69 6.84 -6.16
CA SER A 167 -13.76 6.68 -5.18
C SER A 167 -13.74 7.80 -4.13
N THR A 168 -14.85 8.02 -3.45
CA THR A 168 -14.93 9.04 -2.40
C THR A 168 -14.49 8.49 -1.04
N PRO A 169 -13.86 9.31 -0.17
CA PRO A 169 -13.57 8.94 1.20
C PRO A 169 -14.80 8.41 1.96
N PHE A 170 -14.57 7.48 2.89
CA PHE A 170 -15.67 6.97 3.70
C PHE A 170 -16.29 8.09 4.56
N PRO A 171 -17.61 8.08 4.74
CA PRO A 171 -18.27 9.10 5.54
C PRO A 171 -17.69 9.12 6.96
N ALA A 172 -17.52 10.33 7.50
CA ALA A 172 -17.24 10.49 8.91
C ALA A 172 -18.37 9.81 9.71
N PRO A 173 -18.06 9.14 10.84
CA PRO A 173 -19.10 8.49 11.61
C PRO A 173 -20.10 9.51 12.10
N SER A 174 -21.37 9.18 11.93
CA SER A 174 -22.51 9.90 12.51
C SER A 174 -22.49 9.73 14.03
N GLY A 175 -21.64 10.49 14.73
CA GLY A 175 -21.57 10.45 16.18
C GLY A 175 -20.37 11.23 16.73
N SER A 176 -20.65 12.33 17.42
CA SER A 176 -19.68 13.00 18.31
C SER A 176 -19.44 12.10 19.52
N ALA A 177 -18.57 11.12 19.39
CA ALA A 177 -17.95 10.48 20.55
C ALA A 177 -16.67 11.26 20.84
N ALA A 178 -16.78 12.24 21.76
CA ALA A 178 -15.63 12.80 22.43
C ALA A 178 -14.89 11.66 23.13
N PHE A 179 -13.78 11.20 22.56
CA PHE A 179 -12.88 10.30 23.27
C PHE A 179 -12.16 11.14 24.33
N GLN A 180 -12.69 11.08 25.55
CA GLN A 180 -12.05 11.65 26.72
C GLN A 180 -10.72 10.93 26.93
N CYS A 181 -9.63 11.68 26.74
CA CYS A 181 -8.26 11.24 26.83
C CYS A 181 -7.95 10.93 28.30
N SER A 182 -7.89 9.65 28.66
CA SER A 182 -7.20 9.12 29.85
C SER A 182 -7.26 7.61 29.81
N ILE A 183 -6.27 6.97 29.16
CA ILE A 183 -5.63 5.71 29.58
C ILE A 183 -4.52 5.42 28.56
N LEU A 184 -3.37 5.06 29.14
CA LEU A 184 -2.05 4.89 28.55
C LEU A 184 -1.99 4.32 27.13
N LEU A 185 -1.07 4.88 26.33
CA LEU A 185 -0.49 4.26 25.15
C LEU A 185 -0.02 2.83 25.46
N THR A 186 -0.79 1.86 24.98
CA THR A 186 -0.25 0.59 24.49
C THR A 186 -0.89 0.35 23.12
N PHE A 187 -0.26 0.91 22.08
CA PHE A 187 -0.60 0.60 20.70
C PHE A 187 -0.04 -0.79 20.36
N THR A 188 -0.73 -1.83 20.84
CA THR A 188 -0.58 -3.19 20.32
C THR A 188 -1.96 -3.62 19.86
N ALA A 189 -2.23 -3.47 18.57
CA ALA A 189 -3.41 -4.04 17.95
C ALA A 189 -3.25 -5.56 17.93
N PHE A 190 -3.61 -6.24 19.02
CA PHE A 190 -3.77 -7.68 19.03
C PHE A 190 -4.99 -8.04 18.17
N LEU A 191 -4.74 -8.40 16.91
CA LEU A 191 -5.61 -9.31 16.17
C LEU A 191 -5.43 -10.70 16.80
N PHE A 192 -6.10 -10.96 17.92
CA PHE A 192 -6.25 -12.33 18.42
C PHE A 192 -7.12 -13.10 17.43
N ALA A 193 -6.48 -13.77 16.48
CA ALA A 193 -7.06 -14.97 15.89
C ALA A 193 -7.26 -15.97 17.03
N ARG A 194 -8.52 -16.19 17.39
CA ARG A 194 -8.93 -17.23 18.31
C ARG A 194 -8.36 -18.57 17.83
N ARG A 195 -7.56 -19.18 18.71
CA ARG A 195 -7.51 -20.61 19.03
C ARG A 195 -6.80 -21.52 18.01
N TRP A 196 -5.52 -21.75 18.28
CA TRP A 196 -4.82 -22.98 17.91
C TRP A 196 -5.00 -23.97 19.07
N GLN A 197 -5.85 -24.99 18.87
CA GLN A 197 -5.69 -26.33 19.44
C GLN A 197 -5.45 -27.27 18.25
#